data_AF-A0A536V3Q4-F1
#
_entry.id   AF-A0A536V3Q4-F1
#
_cell.length_a   1.000
_cell.length_b   1.000
_cell.length_c   1.000
_cell.angle_alpha   90.00
_cell.angle_beta   90.00
_cell.angle_gamma   90.00
#
_symmetry.space_group_name_H-M   'P 1'
#
loop_
_entity.id
_entity.type
_entity.pdbx_description
1 polymer ?
#
loop_
_entity_poly.entity_id
_entity_poly.type
_entity_poly.pdbx_seq_one_letter_code
_entity_poly.pdbx_strand_id
1 'polypeptide(L)'
;MLTRKGQDLLAVAALMAMLAVASTLAMIRIAVSQQPVDPAINPSPLGYTFSLALFVVPCLVFGVWIWRSPRTPNQRRACFLTLALLVPMGFILDLFLGRTFLRFPNLDATLGILIPGYDARSGWHGLWGAGWKPFLPLEEFAFYALGFAAILLAYIWGDEILFRANKVDDRQRTPYVFRGWKATLLFWLVVGAVLFGIAWLIRRAVPSQSGTAFPGYFLFILSASIVPSLFCSRVAFQFINWRALAVAWLFILTSRTR
;
A
#
# COMPACT_ATOMS: atom_id res chain seq x y z
N MET A 1 28.93 8.62 -23.07
CA MET A 1 28.13 9.50 -22.18
C MET A 1 26.65 9.22 -22.45
N LEU A 2 25.95 8.57 -21.51
CA LEU A 2 24.49 8.42 -21.62
C LEU A 2 23.85 9.81 -21.59
N THR A 3 22.89 10.05 -22.48
CA THR A 3 22.06 11.26 -22.41
C THR A 3 21.36 11.29 -21.05
N ARG A 4 21.04 12.48 -20.51
CA ARG A 4 20.37 12.61 -19.20
C ARG A 4 19.11 11.75 -19.07
N LYS A 5 18.34 11.60 -20.16
CA LYS A 5 17.19 10.66 -20.23
C LYS A 5 17.59 9.21 -19.96
N GLY A 6 18.74 8.77 -20.48
CA GLY A 6 19.26 7.43 -20.30
C GLY A 6 19.66 7.15 -18.85
N GLN A 7 20.21 8.15 -18.14
CA GLN A 7 20.54 8.02 -16.72
C GLN A 7 19.30 7.91 -15.83
N ASP A 8 18.26 8.70 -16.12
CA ASP A 8 16.96 8.63 -15.41
C ASP A 8 16.28 7.27 -15.61
N LEU A 9 16.26 6.75 -16.85
CA LEU A 9 15.72 5.43 -17.16
C LEU A 9 16.50 4.31 -16.46
N LEU A 10 17.82 4.42 -16.42
CA LEU A 10 18.68 3.44 -15.77
C LEU A 10 18.47 3.42 -14.26
N ALA A 11 18.23 4.58 -13.64
CA ALA A 11 17.89 4.66 -12.21
C ALA A 11 16.53 4.01 -11.89
N VAL A 12 15.50 4.25 -12.70
CA VAL A 12 14.19 3.59 -12.54
C VAL A 12 14.31 2.09 -12.78
N ALA A 13 15.03 1.67 -13.82
CA ALA A 13 15.26 0.26 -14.12
C ALA A 13 16.04 -0.43 -12.99
N ALA A 14 17.05 0.23 -12.41
CA ALA A 14 17.80 -0.27 -11.27
C ALA A 14 16.92 -0.41 -10.02
N LEU A 15 16.04 0.56 -9.74
CA LEU A 15 15.05 0.48 -8.65
C LEU A 15 14.08 -0.69 -8.84
N MET A 16 13.52 -0.84 -10.05
CA MET A 16 12.63 -1.96 -10.38
C MET A 16 13.35 -3.30 -10.30
N ALA A 17 14.59 -3.38 -10.78
CA ALA A 17 15.42 -4.57 -10.67
C ALA A 17 15.73 -4.92 -9.21
N MET A 18 16.09 -3.94 -8.38
CA MET A 18 16.34 -4.14 -6.96
C MET A 18 15.10 -4.66 -6.23
N LEU A 19 13.92 -4.06 -6.48
CA LEU A 19 12.65 -4.53 -5.91
C LEU A 19 12.27 -5.93 -6.42
N ALA A 20 12.49 -6.21 -7.70
CA ALA A 20 12.24 -7.52 -8.30
C ALA A 20 13.17 -8.58 -7.71
N VAL A 21 14.46 -8.29 -7.54
CA VAL A 21 15.44 -9.19 -6.90
C VAL A 21 15.05 -9.45 -5.46
N ALA A 22 14.75 -8.43 -4.66
CA ALA A 22 14.31 -8.60 -3.27
C ALA A 22 13.05 -9.47 -3.19
N SER A 23 12.06 -9.22 -4.05
CA SER A 23 10.83 -10.00 -4.14
C SER A 23 11.09 -11.45 -4.59
N THR A 24 12.01 -11.64 -5.54
CA THR A 24 12.38 -12.96 -6.07
C THR A 24 13.13 -13.77 -5.02
N LEU A 25 14.07 -13.16 -4.29
CA LEU A 25 14.77 -13.79 -3.17
C LEU A 25 13.81 -14.17 -2.05
N ALA A 26 12.84 -13.31 -1.73
CA ALA A 26 11.76 -13.65 -0.80
C ALA A 26 10.95 -14.86 -1.28
N MET A 27 10.56 -14.88 -2.56
CA MET A 27 9.82 -16.00 -3.16
C MET A 27 10.63 -17.31 -3.21
N ILE A 28 11.92 -17.25 -3.55
CA ILE A 28 12.82 -18.43 -3.57
C ILE A 28 13.02 -18.99 -2.16
N ARG A 29 13.08 -18.13 -1.14
CA ARG A 29 13.24 -18.57 0.26
C ARG A 29 12.00 -19.21 0.84
N ILE A 30 10.82 -18.88 0.31
CA ILE A 30 9.57 -19.60 0.60
C ILE A 30 9.61 -20.91 -0.22
N ALA A 31 10.43 -21.87 0.22
CA ALA A 31 10.66 -23.14 -0.47
C ALA A 31 9.42 -24.05 -0.51
N VAL A 32 8.42 -23.76 0.33
CA VAL A 32 7.12 -24.42 0.36
C VAL A 32 6.09 -23.31 0.55
N SER A 33 5.23 -23.09 -0.44
CA SER A 33 3.96 -22.41 -0.18
C SER A 33 3.31 -23.18 0.96
N GLN A 34 3.09 -22.53 2.11
CA GLN A 34 2.20 -23.10 3.13
C GLN A 34 0.97 -23.60 2.36
N GLN A 35 0.71 -24.90 2.44
CA GLN A 35 -0.54 -25.44 1.91
C GLN A 35 -1.65 -24.56 2.52
N PRO A 36 -2.67 -24.13 1.75
CA PRO A 36 -3.79 -23.42 2.34
C PRO A 36 -4.44 -24.35 3.35
N VAL A 37 -3.99 -24.27 4.61
CA VAL A 37 -4.65 -24.94 5.72
C VAL A 37 -5.97 -24.21 5.83
N ASP A 38 -7.07 -24.95 5.76
CA ASP A 38 -8.38 -24.36 5.93
C ASP A 38 -8.36 -23.57 7.25
N PRO A 39 -8.53 -22.24 7.20
CA PRO A 39 -8.44 -21.40 8.39
C PRO A 39 -9.48 -21.75 9.46
N ALA A 40 -10.48 -22.58 9.14
CA ALA A 40 -11.44 -23.14 10.08
C ALA A 40 -10.92 -24.32 10.91
N ILE A 41 -9.85 -25.02 10.48
CA ILE A 41 -9.44 -26.31 11.08
C ILE A 41 -8.53 -26.14 12.31
N ASN A 42 -7.84 -25.00 12.46
CA ASN A 42 -7.04 -24.72 13.66
C ASN A 42 -6.83 -23.21 13.85
N PRO A 43 -7.84 -22.48 14.35
CA PRO A 43 -7.73 -21.04 14.52
C PRO A 43 -6.67 -20.69 15.57
N SER A 44 -5.66 -19.88 15.20
CA SER A 44 -4.78 -19.29 16.20
C SER A 44 -5.55 -18.18 16.93
N PRO A 45 -5.94 -18.38 18.20
CA PRO A 45 -6.80 -17.42 18.88
C PRO A 45 -6.09 -16.07 18.97
N LEU A 46 -6.79 -15.00 18.56
CA LEU A 46 -6.26 -13.62 18.53
C LEU A 46 -4.99 -13.44 17.66
N GLY A 47 -4.67 -14.39 16.77
CA GLY A 47 -3.46 -14.34 15.97
C GLY A 47 -3.34 -13.07 15.13
N TYR A 48 -4.46 -12.55 14.62
CA TYR A 48 -4.47 -11.30 13.87
C TYR A 48 -4.19 -10.10 14.77
N THR A 49 -4.85 -10.05 15.93
CA THR A 49 -4.66 -9.01 16.94
C THR A 49 -3.21 -8.92 17.42
N PHE A 50 -2.55 -10.07 17.65
CA PHE A 50 -1.13 -10.10 18.04
C PHE A 50 -0.20 -9.65 16.92
N SER A 51 -0.46 -10.06 15.67
CA SER A 51 0.30 -9.60 14.52
C SER A 51 0.21 -8.08 14.36
N LEU A 52 -0.99 -7.53 14.57
CA LEU A 52 -1.24 -6.09 14.54
C LEU A 52 -0.52 -5.35 15.67
N ALA A 53 -0.54 -5.90 16.89
CA ALA A 53 0.16 -5.35 18.04
C ALA A 53 1.69 -5.26 17.81
N LEU A 54 2.27 -6.23 17.10
CA LEU A 54 3.68 -6.20 16.72
C LEU A 54 4.00 -5.00 15.81
N PHE A 55 3.03 -4.56 15.00
CA PHE A 55 3.13 -3.39 14.13
C PHE A 55 2.97 -2.05 14.89
N VAL A 56 2.38 -2.06 16.09
CA VAL A 56 2.27 -0.88 16.95
C VAL A 56 3.65 -0.42 17.43
N VAL A 57 4.56 -1.36 17.73
CA VAL A 57 5.90 -1.07 18.25
C VAL A 57 6.69 -0.11 17.36
N PRO A 58 6.92 -0.39 16.05
CA PRO A 58 7.65 0.54 15.18
C PRO A 58 6.90 1.87 15.02
N CYS A 59 5.57 1.88 15.00
CA CYS A 59 4.78 3.12 14.94
C CYS A 59 4.99 3.99 16.18
N LEU A 60 5.01 3.41 17.37
CA LEU A 60 5.27 4.15 18.62
C LEU A 60 6.70 4.67 18.67
N VAL A 61 7.68 3.83 18.32
CA VAL A 61 9.10 4.23 18.32
C VAL A 61 9.32 5.42 17.39
N PHE A 62 8.86 5.32 16.13
CA PHE A 62 8.99 6.44 15.19
C PHE A 62 8.12 7.63 15.59
N GLY A 63 6.90 7.41 16.09
CA GLY A 63 5.99 8.47 16.52
C GLY A 63 6.57 9.30 17.67
N VAL A 64 7.08 8.66 18.72
CA VAL A 64 7.74 9.32 19.85
C VAL A 64 8.99 10.06 19.38
N TRP A 65 9.79 9.44 18.50
CA TRP A 65 10.96 10.09 17.92
C TRP A 65 10.58 11.35 17.12
N ILE A 66 9.54 11.31 16.28
CA ILE A 66 9.06 12.49 15.53
C ILE A 66 8.59 13.59 16.49
N TRP A 67 7.87 13.21 17.56
CA TRP A 67 7.35 14.17 18.54
C TRP A 67 8.44 14.87 19.32
N ARG A 68 9.50 14.15 19.72
CA ARG A 68 10.66 14.70 20.44
C ARG A 68 11.63 15.45 19.55
N SER A 69 11.67 15.14 18.25
CA SER A 69 12.58 15.80 17.31
C SER A 69 12.21 17.28 17.14
N PRO A 70 13.19 18.21 17.13
CA PRO A 70 12.95 19.64 16.90
C PRO A 70 12.56 19.87 15.44
N ARG A 71 11.26 19.68 15.14
CA ARG A 71 10.68 19.87 13.83
C ARG A 71 9.93 21.18 13.74
N THR A 72 9.88 21.75 12.53
CA THR A 72 9.04 22.90 12.25
C THR A 72 7.56 22.52 12.46
N PRO A 73 6.73 23.42 12.99
CA PRO A 73 5.31 23.16 13.24
C PRO A 73 4.58 22.74 11.95
N ASN A 74 5.03 23.23 10.78
CA ASN A 74 4.47 22.90 9.48
C ASN A 74 4.66 21.42 9.10
N GLN A 75 5.82 20.83 9.37
CA GLN A 75 6.05 19.41 9.08
C GLN A 75 5.18 18.49 9.95
N ARG A 76 5.01 18.82 11.23
CA ARG A 76 4.13 18.07 12.13
C ARG A 76 2.67 18.16 11.68
N ARG A 77 2.22 19.35 11.29
CA ARG A 77 0.88 19.56 10.72
C ARG A 77 0.68 18.77 9.42
N ALA A 78 1.65 18.79 8.51
CA ALA A 78 1.56 18.03 7.27
C ALA A 78 1.48 16.51 7.51
N CYS A 79 2.29 15.99 8.43
CA CYS A 79 2.23 14.58 8.85
C CYS A 79 0.85 14.23 9.42
N PHE A 80 0.33 15.04 10.33
CA PHE A 80 -0.97 14.82 10.94
C PHE A 80 -2.11 14.92 9.91
N LEU A 81 -2.11 15.94 9.05
CA LEU A 81 -3.10 16.09 7.99
C LEU A 81 -3.10 14.92 7.01
N THR A 82 -1.91 14.38 6.69
CA THR A 82 -1.78 13.21 5.82
C THR A 82 -2.46 11.99 6.45
N LEU A 83 -2.22 11.73 7.74
CA LEU A 83 -2.90 10.64 8.45
C LEU A 83 -4.40 10.89 8.61
N ALA A 84 -4.79 12.12 8.96
CA ALA A 84 -6.18 12.52 9.10
C ALA A 84 -6.97 12.40 7.79
N LEU A 85 -6.30 12.43 6.62
CA LEU A 85 -6.93 12.20 5.32
C LEU A 85 -6.92 10.72 4.93
N LEU A 86 -5.77 10.04 5.04
CA LEU A 86 -5.61 8.67 4.57
C LEU A 86 -6.38 7.66 5.43
N VAL A 87 -6.40 7.84 6.75
CA VAL A 87 -7.06 6.90 7.66
C VAL A 87 -8.57 6.85 7.41
N PRO A 88 -9.32 7.98 7.38
CA PRO A 88 -10.74 7.94 7.05
C PRO A 88 -10.99 7.44 5.62
N MET A 89 -10.12 7.77 4.66
CA MET A 89 -10.26 7.25 3.30
C MET A 89 -10.15 5.72 3.26
N GLY A 90 -9.20 5.13 3.98
CA GLY A 90 -9.09 3.68 4.16
C GLY A 90 -10.35 3.09 4.80
N PHE A 91 -10.87 3.74 5.84
CA PHE A 91 -12.08 3.27 6.52
C PHE A 91 -13.29 3.29 5.60
N ILE A 92 -13.48 4.35 4.82
CA ILE A 92 -14.55 4.45 3.82
C ILE A 92 -14.43 3.31 2.81
N LEU A 93 -13.22 3.04 2.30
CA LEU A 93 -13.00 1.96 1.35
C LEU A 93 -13.37 0.59 1.95
N ASP A 94 -12.99 0.33 3.21
CA ASP A 94 -13.34 -0.91 3.90
C ASP A 94 -14.84 -1.04 4.17
N LEU A 95 -15.49 0.05 4.58
CA LEU A 95 -16.94 0.08 4.79
C LEU A 95 -17.69 -0.27 3.52
N PHE A 96 -17.26 0.20 2.34
CA PHE A 96 -17.95 -0.08 1.07
C PHE A 96 -17.50 -1.36 0.36
N LEU A 97 -16.21 -1.70 0.45
CA LEU A 97 -15.59 -2.73 -0.38
C LEU A 97 -15.03 -3.90 0.42
N GLY A 98 -14.86 -3.76 1.74
CA GLY A 98 -14.30 -4.80 2.59
C GLY A 98 -15.09 -6.11 2.49
N ARG A 99 -16.43 -6.05 2.53
CA ARG A 99 -17.27 -7.25 2.35
C ARG A 99 -17.26 -7.81 0.92
N THR A 100 -16.91 -6.99 -0.07
CA THR A 100 -16.88 -7.42 -1.48
C THR A 100 -15.61 -8.18 -1.82
N PHE A 101 -14.47 -7.84 -1.22
CA PHE A 101 -13.16 -8.43 -1.54
C PHE A 101 -12.56 -9.25 -0.39
N LEU A 102 -12.74 -8.83 0.85
CA LEU A 102 -12.16 -9.49 2.02
C LEU A 102 -13.09 -10.61 2.49
N ARG A 103 -12.48 -11.71 2.94
CA ARG A 103 -13.18 -12.84 3.56
C ARG A 103 -12.52 -13.11 4.89
N PHE A 104 -13.34 -13.16 5.94
CA PHE A 104 -12.92 -13.51 7.30
C PHE A 104 -13.58 -14.84 7.69
N PRO A 105 -13.06 -15.98 7.20
CA PRO A 105 -13.63 -17.29 7.52
C PRO A 105 -13.42 -17.68 8.99
N ASN A 106 -12.43 -17.07 9.65
CA ASN A 106 -12.04 -17.37 11.02
C ASN A 106 -12.15 -16.11 11.89
N LEU A 107 -13.29 -15.97 12.58
CA LEU A 107 -13.56 -14.83 13.47
C LEU A 107 -12.78 -14.95 14.79
N ASP A 108 -12.42 -16.16 15.20
CA ASP A 108 -11.68 -16.45 16.45
C ASP A 108 -10.24 -15.92 16.43
N ALA A 109 -9.72 -15.60 15.24
CA ALA A 109 -8.42 -14.94 15.07
C ALA A 109 -8.45 -13.44 15.42
N THR A 110 -9.63 -12.86 15.68
CA THR A 110 -9.86 -11.43 15.96
C THR A 110 -10.47 -11.22 17.35
N LEU A 111 -10.52 -9.98 17.82
CA LEU A 111 -11.18 -9.56 19.06
C LEU A 111 -12.71 -9.78 19.04
N GLY A 112 -13.28 -10.15 17.90
CA GLY A 112 -14.72 -10.39 17.74
C GLY A 112 -15.57 -9.11 17.66
N ILE A 113 -14.94 -7.92 17.67
CA ILE A 113 -15.63 -6.65 17.50
C ILE A 113 -15.85 -6.41 16.01
N LEU A 114 -17.11 -6.49 15.57
CA LEU A 114 -17.48 -6.36 14.17
C LEU A 114 -18.07 -4.98 13.86
N ILE A 115 -17.53 -4.35 12.83
CA ILE A 115 -18.02 -3.09 12.26
C ILE A 115 -18.89 -3.41 11.02
N PRO A 116 -19.99 -2.66 10.83
CA PRO A 116 -20.86 -2.86 9.67
C PRO A 116 -20.15 -2.54 8.35
N GLY A 117 -20.26 -3.47 7.40
CA GLY A 117 -19.83 -3.29 6.01
C GLY A 117 -21.01 -3.33 5.05
N TYR A 118 -20.93 -2.54 4.00
CA TYR A 118 -21.92 -2.46 2.93
C TYR A 118 -21.81 -3.66 1.98
N ASP A 119 -22.95 -4.27 1.67
CA ASP A 119 -23.03 -5.33 0.68
C ASP A 119 -23.21 -4.77 -0.73
N ALA A 120 -22.11 -4.55 -1.45
CA ALA A 120 -22.23 -4.15 -2.86
C ALA A 120 -22.60 -5.32 -3.79
N ARG A 121 -22.62 -6.58 -3.30
CA ARG A 121 -22.91 -7.76 -4.14
C ARG A 121 -24.41 -7.97 -4.35
N SER A 122 -25.25 -7.56 -3.40
CA SER A 122 -26.71 -7.68 -3.51
C SER A 122 -27.36 -6.55 -4.32
N GLY A 123 -26.57 -5.59 -4.80
CA GLY A 123 -27.01 -4.40 -5.53
C GLY A 123 -26.95 -3.13 -4.66
N TRP A 124 -27.10 -1.96 -5.30
CA TRP A 124 -27.12 -0.69 -4.58
C TRP A 124 -28.46 -0.50 -3.86
N HIS A 125 -28.46 -0.65 -2.54
CA HIS A 125 -29.61 -0.43 -1.66
C HIS A 125 -29.66 0.98 -1.05
N GLY A 126 -28.83 1.92 -1.53
CA GLY A 126 -28.69 3.27 -0.96
C GLY A 126 -27.89 3.29 0.36
N LEU A 127 -27.49 4.48 0.80
CA LEU A 127 -26.69 4.69 2.03
C LEU A 127 -27.48 4.35 3.31
N TRP A 128 -28.81 4.41 3.26
CA TRP A 128 -29.70 4.19 4.41
C TRP A 128 -30.50 2.87 4.32
N GLY A 129 -30.19 2.01 3.33
CA GLY A 129 -30.91 0.76 3.12
C GLY A 129 -30.33 -0.42 3.91
N ALA A 130 -30.95 -1.59 3.73
CA ALA A 130 -30.59 -2.86 4.40
C ALA A 130 -29.24 -3.48 3.95
N GLY A 131 -28.39 -2.72 3.25
CA GLY A 131 -27.09 -3.18 2.74
C GLY A 131 -26.01 -3.30 3.82
N TRP A 132 -26.18 -2.66 4.98
CA TRP A 132 -25.21 -2.68 6.07
C TRP A 132 -25.36 -3.92 6.95
N LYS A 133 -24.30 -4.73 7.06
CA LYS A 133 -24.28 -5.89 7.98
C LYS A 133 -22.95 -5.95 8.74
N PRO A 134 -22.96 -6.35 10.02
CA PRO A 134 -21.71 -6.56 10.78
C PRO A 134 -20.90 -7.68 10.12
N PHE A 135 -19.69 -7.35 9.66
CA PHE A 135 -18.85 -8.30 8.93
C PHE A 135 -17.36 -8.04 9.09
N LEU A 136 -16.93 -6.78 9.18
CA LEU A 136 -15.51 -6.45 9.23
C LEU A 136 -15.00 -6.44 10.66
N PRO A 137 -13.92 -7.16 11.00
CA PRO A 137 -13.29 -7.01 12.30
C PRO A 137 -12.66 -5.63 12.47
N LEU A 138 -12.69 -5.11 13.70
CA LEU A 138 -12.08 -3.81 14.08
C LEU A 138 -10.60 -3.73 13.68
N GLU A 139 -9.91 -4.87 13.70
CA GLU A 139 -8.50 -4.98 13.34
C GLU A 139 -8.20 -4.50 11.92
N GLU A 140 -9.13 -4.57 10.96
CA GLU A 140 -8.91 -4.03 9.61
C GLU A 140 -8.71 -2.51 9.65
N PHE A 141 -9.55 -1.82 10.42
CA PHE A 141 -9.44 -0.37 10.60
C PHE A 141 -8.12 -0.01 11.29
N ALA A 142 -7.76 -0.76 12.33
CA ALA A 142 -6.49 -0.55 13.00
C ALA A 142 -5.30 -0.89 12.09
N PHE A 143 -5.42 -1.87 11.21
CA PHE A 143 -4.41 -2.23 10.20
C PHE A 143 -4.18 -1.10 9.20
N TYR A 144 -5.24 -0.48 8.66
CA TYR A 144 -5.07 0.69 7.79
C TYR A 144 -4.44 1.88 8.53
N ALA A 145 -4.91 2.16 9.75
CA ALA A 145 -4.38 3.27 10.54
C ALA A 145 -2.89 3.09 10.85
N LEU A 146 -2.51 1.92 11.35
CA LEU A 146 -1.12 1.58 11.67
C LEU A 146 -0.27 1.41 10.41
N GLY A 147 -0.83 0.87 9.33
CA GLY A 147 -0.16 0.76 8.04
C GLY A 147 0.20 2.14 7.49
N PHE A 148 -0.77 3.05 7.35
CA PHE A 148 -0.47 4.41 6.89
C PHE A 148 0.49 5.15 7.81
N ALA A 149 0.34 4.99 9.12
CA ALA A 149 1.28 5.54 10.09
C ALA A 149 2.69 4.99 9.89
N ALA A 150 2.87 3.67 9.86
CA ALA A 150 4.17 3.02 9.70
C ALA A 150 4.90 3.50 8.44
N ILE A 151 4.20 3.53 7.30
CA ILE A 151 4.78 3.96 6.02
C ILE A 151 5.22 5.43 6.09
N LEU A 152 4.34 6.30 6.57
CA LEU A 152 4.62 7.73 6.66
C LEU A 152 5.77 8.01 7.65
N LEU A 153 5.74 7.37 8.81
CA LEU A 153 6.75 7.52 9.85
C LEU A 153 8.12 6.99 9.40
N ALA A 154 8.16 5.81 8.76
CA ALA A 154 9.38 5.26 8.19
C ALA A 154 9.95 6.14 7.07
N TYR A 155 9.08 6.69 6.21
CA TYR A 155 9.49 7.67 5.19
C TYR A 155 10.13 8.90 5.83
N ILE A 156 9.47 9.51 6.81
CA ILE A 156 9.96 10.72 7.50
C ILE A 156 11.28 10.44 8.23
N TRP A 157 11.41 9.27 8.86
CA TRP A 157 12.65 8.86 9.51
C TRP A 157 13.78 8.66 8.50
N GLY A 158 13.51 7.98 7.39
CA GLY A 158 14.48 7.76 6.32
C GLY A 158 14.93 9.05 5.66
N ASP A 159 14.01 9.98 5.42
CA ASP A 159 14.30 11.31 4.85
C ASP A 159 15.21 12.13 5.77
N GLU A 160 14.94 12.13 7.07
CA GLU A 160 15.63 12.99 8.03
C GLU A 160 16.96 12.43 8.53
N ILE A 161 17.05 11.12 8.76
CA ILE A 161 18.23 10.47 9.34
C ILE A 161 19.10 9.88 8.25
N LEU A 162 18.54 8.99 7.43
CA LEU A 162 19.32 8.19 6.48
C LEU A 162 19.75 9.00 5.26
N PHE A 163 18.89 9.91 4.81
CA PHE A 163 19.12 10.72 3.61
C PHE A 163 19.22 12.22 3.90
N ARG A 164 19.64 12.62 5.11
CA ARG A 164 19.78 14.02 5.52
C ARG A 164 20.58 14.88 4.54
N ALA A 165 21.68 14.34 4.00
CA ALA A 165 22.54 15.01 3.02
C ALA A 165 21.93 15.11 1.61
N ASN A 166 20.85 14.36 1.36
CA ASN A 166 20.11 14.35 0.11
C ASN A 166 18.69 14.90 0.30
N LYS A 167 18.44 15.73 1.34
CA LYS A 167 17.17 16.42 1.50
C LYS A 167 16.85 17.13 0.20
N VAL A 168 15.58 17.05 -0.19
CA VAL A 168 15.04 17.64 -1.41
C VAL A 168 15.44 19.11 -1.46
N ASP A 169 16.53 19.42 -2.17
CA ASP A 169 16.85 20.79 -2.56
C ASP A 169 15.69 21.29 -3.43
N ASP A 170 15.39 22.59 -3.40
CA ASP A 170 14.47 23.26 -4.35
C ASP A 170 14.85 23.02 -5.83
N ARG A 171 15.99 22.36 -6.07
CA ARG A 171 16.52 21.90 -7.35
C ARG A 171 16.19 20.44 -7.71
N GLN A 172 15.37 19.69 -6.97
CA GLN A 172 14.85 18.39 -7.44
C GLN A 172 14.00 18.59 -8.70
N ARG A 173 14.71 18.58 -9.83
CA ARG A 173 14.10 18.71 -11.15
C ARG A 173 13.44 17.39 -11.47
N THR A 174 12.18 17.48 -11.88
CA THR A 174 11.49 16.36 -12.52
C THR A 174 12.40 15.77 -13.62
N PRO A 175 12.68 14.44 -13.57
CA PRO A 175 13.52 13.77 -14.56
C PRO A 175 12.97 14.05 -15.94
N TYR A 176 13.83 14.23 -16.93
CA TYR A 176 13.40 14.77 -18.23
C TYR A 176 12.38 13.83 -18.91
N VAL A 177 12.50 12.53 -18.67
CA VAL A 177 11.56 11.48 -19.13
C VAL A 177 10.15 11.75 -18.61
N PHE A 178 10.02 12.09 -17.33
CA PHE A 178 8.74 12.45 -16.75
C PHE A 178 8.29 13.86 -17.16
N ARG A 179 9.18 14.78 -17.54
CA ARG A 179 8.80 16.14 -17.95
C ARG A 179 7.97 16.16 -19.24
N GLY A 180 8.25 15.26 -20.18
CA GLY A 180 7.46 15.08 -21.41
C GLY A 180 6.26 14.13 -21.26
N TRP A 181 6.38 13.09 -20.42
CA TRP A 181 5.34 12.07 -20.23
C TRP A 181 4.30 12.39 -19.15
N LYS A 182 4.51 13.43 -18.33
CA LYS A 182 3.53 13.91 -17.32
C LYS A 182 2.23 14.48 -17.93
N ALA A 183 2.12 14.59 -19.25
CA ALA A 183 1.09 15.41 -19.88
C ALA A 183 -0.23 14.70 -20.16
N THR A 184 -0.25 13.40 -20.42
CA THR A 184 -1.45 12.75 -20.97
C THR A 184 -1.99 11.65 -20.06
N LEU A 185 -3.25 11.83 -19.66
CA LEU A 185 -4.09 10.82 -19.01
C LEU A 185 -3.97 9.44 -19.69
N LEU A 186 -3.82 9.44 -21.02
CA LEU A 186 -3.57 8.26 -21.85
C LEU A 186 -2.34 7.44 -21.42
N PHE A 187 -1.23 8.06 -21.01
CA PHE A 187 -0.02 7.32 -20.62
C PHE A 187 -0.28 6.43 -19.40
N TRP A 188 -0.86 7.00 -18.35
CA TRP A 188 -1.15 6.26 -17.12
C TRP A 188 -2.26 5.23 -17.31
N LEU A 189 -3.25 5.52 -18.18
CA LEU A 189 -4.23 4.51 -18.59
C LEU A 189 -3.58 3.34 -19.33
N VAL A 190 -2.64 3.62 -20.25
CA VAL A 190 -1.91 2.57 -20.98
C VAL A 190 -1.04 1.75 -20.01
N VAL A 191 -0.31 2.40 -19.10
CA VAL A 191 0.47 1.69 -18.07
C VAL A 191 -0.44 0.79 -17.23
N GLY A 192 -1.60 1.29 -16.80
CA GLY A 192 -2.59 0.49 -16.09
C GLY A 192 -3.11 -0.68 -16.91
N ALA A 193 -3.51 -0.45 -18.16
CA ALA A 193 -4.00 -1.48 -19.05
C ALA A 193 -2.96 -2.58 -19.32
N VAL A 194 -1.69 -2.20 -19.51
CA VAL A 194 -0.58 -3.13 -19.70
C VAL A 194 -0.32 -3.95 -18.45
N LEU A 195 -0.22 -3.31 -17.27
CA LEU A 195 -0.03 -4.03 -16.00
C LEU A 195 -1.19 -4.98 -15.70
N PHE A 196 -2.42 -4.55 -15.97
CA PHE A 196 -3.60 -5.39 -15.83
C PHE A 196 -3.59 -6.57 -16.80
N GLY A 197 -3.27 -6.32 -18.08
CA GLY A 197 -3.16 -7.35 -19.10
C GLY A 197 -2.11 -8.41 -18.74
N ILE A 198 -0.92 -7.99 -18.33
CA ILE A 198 0.16 -8.90 -17.89
C ILE A 198 -0.30 -9.73 -16.69
N ALA A 199 -0.86 -9.09 -15.65
CA ALA A 199 -1.34 -9.81 -14.47
C ALA A 199 -2.46 -10.81 -14.81
N TRP A 200 -3.37 -10.45 -15.71
CA TRP A 200 -4.43 -11.31 -16.20
C TRP A 200 -3.90 -12.52 -16.99
N LEU A 201 -2.89 -12.30 -17.85
CA LEU A 201 -2.23 -13.38 -18.59
C LEU A 201 -1.49 -14.34 -17.66
N ILE A 202 -0.70 -13.82 -16.70
CA ILE A 202 -0.02 -14.64 -15.69
C ILE A 202 -1.04 -15.47 -14.91
N ARG A 203 -2.14 -14.86 -14.47
CA ARG A 203 -3.21 -15.56 -13.74
C ARG A 203 -3.84 -16.67 -14.57
N ARG A 204 -3.99 -16.50 -15.89
CA ARG A 204 -4.49 -17.55 -16.79
C ARG A 204 -3.47 -18.65 -17.07
N ALA A 205 -2.18 -18.32 -17.08
CA ALA A 205 -1.10 -19.28 -17.35
C ALA A 205 -0.79 -20.18 -16.14
N VAL A 206 -1.05 -19.72 -14.91
CA VAL A 206 -0.79 -20.49 -13.69
C VAL A 206 -2.02 -21.35 -13.32
N PRO A 207 -1.90 -22.69 -13.24
CA PRO A 207 -2.97 -23.56 -12.78
C PRO A 207 -3.33 -23.22 -11.33
N SER A 208 -4.50 -22.60 -11.13
CA SER A 208 -5.02 -22.28 -9.80
C SER A 208 -6.50 -22.63 -9.72
N GLN A 209 -6.97 -23.02 -8.53
CA GLN A 209 -8.36 -23.44 -8.28
C GLN A 209 -9.41 -22.35 -8.61
N SER A 210 -8.99 -21.11 -8.90
CA SER A 210 -9.83 -19.96 -9.22
C SER A 210 -9.43 -19.25 -10.53
N GLY A 211 -8.79 -19.99 -11.45
CA GLY A 211 -8.22 -19.48 -12.70
C GLY A 211 -9.18 -18.77 -13.66
N THR A 212 -10.50 -18.88 -13.46
CA THR A 212 -11.53 -18.24 -14.31
C THR A 212 -12.14 -16.96 -13.72
N ALA A 213 -11.92 -16.67 -12.43
CA ALA A 213 -12.53 -15.52 -11.78
C ALA A 213 -11.85 -14.18 -12.16
N PHE A 214 -12.67 -13.15 -12.40
CA PHE A 214 -12.19 -11.79 -12.68
C PHE A 214 -11.36 -11.22 -11.50
N PRO A 215 -10.14 -10.68 -11.72
CA PRO A 215 -9.26 -10.17 -10.66
C PRO A 215 -9.71 -8.76 -10.23
N GLY A 216 -10.96 -8.63 -9.77
CA GLY A 216 -11.54 -7.36 -9.37
C GLY A 216 -10.74 -6.65 -8.27
N TYR A 217 -10.18 -7.41 -7.32
CA TYR A 217 -9.34 -6.84 -6.26
C TYR A 217 -8.04 -6.22 -6.81
N PHE A 218 -7.39 -6.88 -7.78
CA PHE A 218 -6.19 -6.34 -8.41
C PHE A 218 -6.51 -5.09 -9.23
N LEU A 219 -7.62 -5.11 -9.99
CA LEU A 219 -8.08 -3.93 -10.72
C LEU A 219 -8.38 -2.77 -9.76
N PHE A 220 -8.98 -3.05 -8.61
CA PHE A 220 -9.28 -2.07 -7.58
C PHE A 220 -7.99 -1.43 -7.03
N ILE A 221 -7.00 -2.22 -6.59
CA ILE A 221 -5.70 -1.70 -6.11
C ILE A 221 -5.01 -0.87 -7.20
N LEU A 222 -5.02 -1.38 -8.44
CA LEU A 222 -4.41 -0.70 -9.57
C LEU A 222 -5.07 0.65 -9.85
N SER A 223 -6.40 0.70 -9.81
CA SER A 223 -7.17 1.94 -9.97
C SER A 223 -6.90 2.91 -8.84
N ALA A 224 -6.92 2.43 -7.59
CA ALA A 224 -6.60 3.21 -6.40
C ALA A 224 -5.16 3.75 -6.39
N SER A 225 -4.25 3.12 -7.14
CA SER A 225 -2.86 3.58 -7.29
C SER A 225 -2.71 4.59 -8.43
N ILE A 226 -3.34 4.32 -9.58
CA ILE A 226 -3.22 5.13 -10.80
C ILE A 226 -4.00 6.44 -10.68
N VAL A 227 -5.21 6.42 -10.13
CA VAL A 227 -6.09 7.60 -10.07
C VAL A 227 -5.46 8.74 -9.25
N PRO A 228 -4.97 8.53 -8.01
CA PRO A 228 -4.27 9.58 -7.27
C PRO A 228 -2.97 10.01 -7.96
N SER A 229 -2.25 9.07 -8.60
CA SER A 229 -1.04 9.38 -9.35
C SER A 229 -1.32 10.29 -10.55
N LEU A 230 -2.45 10.12 -11.25
CA LEU A 230 -2.89 10.99 -12.34
C LEU A 230 -2.99 12.46 -11.90
N PHE A 231 -3.65 12.71 -10.77
CA PHE A 231 -3.91 14.07 -10.30
C PHE A 231 -2.70 14.68 -9.57
N CYS A 232 -2.02 13.89 -8.75
CA CYS A 232 -1.03 14.41 -7.81
C CYS A 232 0.43 14.30 -8.31
N SER A 233 0.75 13.45 -9.30
CA SER A 233 2.15 13.23 -9.74
C SER A 233 2.84 14.45 -10.35
N ARG A 234 2.09 15.46 -10.79
CA ARG A 234 2.70 16.71 -11.26
C ARG A 234 3.25 17.52 -10.10
N VAL A 235 2.47 17.65 -9.03
CA VAL A 235 2.78 18.47 -7.87
C VAL A 235 3.66 17.71 -6.89
N ALA A 236 3.32 16.47 -6.56
CA ALA A 236 3.98 15.71 -5.50
C ALA A 236 5.41 15.29 -5.85
N PHE A 237 5.71 15.03 -7.13
CA PHE A 237 6.98 14.43 -7.55
C PHE A 237 8.23 15.22 -7.14
N GLN A 238 8.14 16.56 -7.12
CA GLN A 238 9.25 17.44 -6.74
C GLN A 238 9.48 17.52 -5.23
N PHE A 239 8.51 17.06 -4.42
CA PHE A 239 8.57 17.10 -2.96
C PHE A 239 8.87 15.72 -2.36
N ILE A 240 8.94 14.68 -3.19
CA ILE A 240 9.17 13.31 -2.74
C ILE A 240 10.67 13.02 -2.73
N ASN A 241 11.20 12.66 -1.56
CA ASN A 241 12.50 12.03 -1.47
C ASN A 241 12.39 10.56 -1.92
N TRP A 242 12.67 10.30 -3.20
CA TRP A 242 12.57 8.98 -3.81
C TRP A 242 13.41 7.91 -3.12
N ARG A 243 14.54 8.28 -2.49
CA ARG A 243 15.41 7.35 -1.76
C ARG A 243 14.78 6.94 -0.45
N ALA A 244 14.23 7.91 0.29
CA ALA A 244 13.49 7.65 1.53
C ALA A 244 12.23 6.83 1.25
N LEU A 245 11.52 7.11 0.14
CA LEU A 245 10.36 6.34 -0.28
C LEU A 245 10.72 4.89 -0.58
N ALA A 246 11.82 4.64 -1.30
CA ALA A 246 12.29 3.29 -1.59
C ALA A 246 12.63 2.51 -0.30
N VAL A 247 13.26 3.16 0.68
CA VAL A 247 13.53 2.53 1.99
C VAL A 247 12.24 2.24 2.75
N ALA A 248 11.27 3.16 2.74
CA ALA A 248 9.96 2.92 3.33
C ALA A 248 9.26 1.71 2.68
N TRP A 249 9.32 1.58 1.35
CA TRP A 249 8.77 0.41 0.65
C TRP A 249 9.51 -0.88 0.98
N LEU A 250 10.84 -0.85 1.01
CA LEU A 250 11.64 -2.01 1.42
C LEU A 250 11.29 -2.45 2.85
N PHE A 251 11.16 -1.50 3.77
CA PHE A 251 10.77 -1.78 5.15
C PHE A 251 9.45 -2.56 5.21
N ILE A 252 8.43 -2.13 4.45
CA ILE A 252 7.13 -2.82 4.38
C ILE A 252 7.26 -4.21 3.75
N LEU A 253 8.01 -4.31 2.64
CA LEU A 253 8.20 -5.59 1.95
C LEU A 253 8.91 -6.60 2.86
N THR A 254 9.87 -6.15 3.66
CA THR A 254 10.57 -7.00 4.63
C THR A 254 9.76 -7.27 5.89
N SER A 255 8.87 -6.36 6.31
CA SER A 255 8.01 -6.60 7.48
C SER A 255 6.85 -7.54 7.18
N ARG A 256 6.57 -7.79 5.89
CA ARG A 256 5.56 -8.74 5.40
C ARG A 256 6.09 -10.17 5.21
N THR A 257 7.20 -10.55 5.82
CA THR A 257 7.65 -11.95 5.84
C THR A 257 6.94 -12.73 6.94
N ARG A 258 5.66 -13.06 6.72
CA ARG A 258 4.96 -14.21 7.30
C ARG A 258 3.97 -14.75 6.29
#